data_AF-A0A937PL56-F1
#
_entry.id   AF-A0A937PL56-F1
#
_cell.length_a   1.000
_cell.length_b   1.000
_cell.length_c   1.000
_cell.angle_alpha   90.00
_cell.angle_beta   90.00
_cell.angle_gamma   90.00
#
_symmetry.space_group_name_H-M   'P 1'
#
loop_
_entity.id
_entity.type
_entity.pdbx_description
1 polymer ?
#
loop_
_entity_poly.entity_id
_entity_poly.type
_entity_poly.pdbx_seq_one_letter_code
_entity_poly.pdbx_strand_id
1 'polypeptide(L)'
;YGYLNIYRTLKVGSGNAAHLNEFFCVPRARFIGVTPEDIVEYKLPTHPLKDVDIKRARDAMSNDPFIAHHGEWQKAIKKMLSMGVRVEQQALAKHGLAFVARTYLPKKLKRTKSFLP
;
A
#
# COMPACT_ATOMS: atom_id res chain seq x y z
N TYR A 1 -6.59 1.78 -4.50
CA TYR A 1 -7.26 2.68 -3.53
C TYR A 1 -6.51 2.77 -2.20
N GLY A 2 -6.25 1.65 -1.50
CA GLY A 2 -5.62 1.66 -0.16
C GLY A 2 -4.32 2.49 -0.05
N TYR A 3 -3.41 2.37 -1.03
CA TYR A 3 -2.13 3.09 -1.01
C TYR A 3 -2.30 4.60 -1.22
N LEU A 4 -2.91 4.97 -2.35
CA LEU A 4 -2.88 6.33 -2.90
C LEU A 4 -4.00 7.25 -2.37
N ASN A 5 -4.94 6.69 -1.62
CA ASN A 5 -6.01 7.46 -0.98
C ASN A 5 -5.93 7.32 0.55
N ILE A 6 -6.12 6.12 1.10
CA ILE A 6 -6.22 5.93 2.54
C ILE A 6 -4.87 6.22 3.22
N TYR A 7 -3.84 5.44 2.88
CA TYR A 7 -2.52 5.60 3.51
C TYR A 7 -1.90 6.97 3.20
N ARG A 8 -1.93 7.37 1.92
CA ARG A 8 -1.41 8.68 1.50
C ARG A 8 -2.04 9.82 2.29
N THR A 9 -3.36 9.85 2.45
CA THR A 9 -4.04 10.92 3.19
C THR A 9 -3.64 10.93 4.67
N LEU A 10 -3.50 9.77 5.30
CA LEU A 10 -3.02 9.70 6.68
C LEU A 10 -1.59 10.26 6.80
N LYS A 11 -0.72 9.99 5.82
CA LYS A 11 0.70 10.34 5.92
C LYS A 11 1.01 11.78 5.53
N VAL A 12 0.43 12.27 4.43
CA VAL A 12 0.74 13.58 3.83
C VAL A 12 -0.49 14.47 3.64
N GLY A 13 -1.64 14.02 4.12
CA GLY A 13 -2.86 14.83 4.14
C GLY A 13 -3.57 14.90 2.80
N SER A 14 -4.63 15.70 2.79
CA SER A 14 -5.42 15.99 1.59
C SER A 14 -4.93 17.29 0.97
N GLY A 15 -4.84 17.33 -0.36
CA GLY A 15 -4.57 18.58 -1.07
C GLY A 15 -5.67 19.62 -0.84
N ASN A 16 -6.93 19.17 -0.74
CA ASN A 16 -8.08 20.06 -0.55
C ASN A 16 -8.16 20.68 0.85
N ALA A 17 -7.48 20.10 1.83
CA ALA A 17 -7.50 20.54 3.23
C ALA A 17 -6.08 20.83 3.74
N ALA A 18 -5.23 21.40 2.88
CA ALA A 18 -3.81 21.61 3.18
C ALA A 18 -3.56 22.40 4.48
N HIS A 19 -4.45 23.33 4.82
CA HIS A 19 -4.40 24.12 6.06
C HIS A 19 -4.58 23.30 7.35
N LEU A 20 -5.17 22.10 7.28
CA LEU A 20 -5.35 21.20 8.42
C LEU A 20 -4.27 20.11 8.52
N ASN A 21 -3.42 19.97 7.49
CA ASN A 21 -2.50 18.84 7.38
C ASN A 21 -1.50 18.78 8.53
N GLU A 22 -1.03 19.92 9.05
CA GLU A 22 -0.10 19.97 10.18
C GLU A 22 -0.63 19.25 11.43
N PHE A 23 -1.95 19.29 11.65
CA PHE A 23 -2.57 18.74 12.86
C PHE A 23 -2.96 17.26 12.74
N PHE A 24 -3.29 16.80 11.53
CA PHE A 24 -3.90 15.47 11.33
C PHE A 24 -3.03 14.49 10.54
N CYS A 25 -1.94 14.96 9.92
CA CYS A 25 -1.02 14.06 9.23
C CYS A 25 -0.13 13.32 10.23
N VAL A 26 0.27 12.11 9.84
CA VAL A 26 1.24 11.30 10.58
C VAL A 26 2.44 11.03 9.65
N PRO A 27 3.38 11.98 9.49
CA PRO A 27 4.49 11.86 8.54
C PRO A 27 5.40 10.65 8.80
N ARG A 28 5.42 10.15 10.03
CA ARG A 28 6.23 8.98 10.45
C ARG A 28 5.51 7.65 10.30
N ALA A 29 4.22 7.65 9.91
CA ALA A 29 3.49 6.41 9.64
C ALA A 29 4.19 5.63 8.53
N ARG A 30 4.21 4.30 8.64
CA ARG A 30 4.75 3.40 7.62
C ARG A 30 3.70 2.39 7.22
N PHE A 31 3.69 2.02 5.95
CA PHE A 31 2.74 1.05 5.41
C PHE A 31 3.30 -0.37 5.55
N ILE A 32 2.72 -1.13 6.49
CA ILE A 32 3.10 -2.53 6.75
C ILE A 32 2.67 -3.45 5.60
N GLY A 33 1.50 -3.22 4.99
CA GLY A 33 0.95 -4.04 3.93
C GLY A 33 -0.58 -3.99 3.89
N VAL A 34 -1.24 -4.73 3.01
CA VAL A 34 -0.69 -5.75 2.10
C VAL A 34 0.01 -5.10 0.90
N THR A 35 1.30 -5.41 0.69
CA THR A 35 2.09 -4.91 -0.45
C THR A 35 2.04 -5.86 -1.65
N PRO A 36 2.50 -5.44 -2.85
CA PRO A 36 2.62 -6.35 -4.00
C PRO A 36 3.58 -7.51 -3.75
N GLU A 37 4.67 -7.30 -3.00
CA GLU A 37 5.54 -8.37 -2.50
C GLU A 37 4.78 -9.39 -1.64
N ASP A 38 3.88 -8.94 -0.75
CA ASP A 38 3.12 -9.83 0.12
C ASP A 38 2.20 -10.77 -0.69
N ILE A 39 1.66 -10.31 -1.83
CA ILE A 39 0.85 -11.16 -2.72
C ILE A 39 1.64 -12.39 -3.18
N VAL A 40 2.90 -12.18 -3.58
CA VAL A 40 3.79 -13.24 -4.07
C VAL A 40 4.24 -14.13 -2.91
N GLU A 41 4.71 -13.52 -1.81
CA GLU A 41 5.26 -14.25 -0.66
C GLU A 41 4.22 -15.17 -0.02
N TYR A 42 2.98 -14.69 0.13
CA TYR A 42 1.91 -15.44 0.79
C TYR A 42 0.93 -16.09 -0.18
N LYS A 43 1.19 -16.08 -1.50
CA LYS A 43 0.35 -16.72 -2.52
C LYS A 43 -1.14 -16.40 -2.34
N LEU A 44 -1.42 -15.11 -2.15
CA LEU A 44 -2.76 -14.61 -1.81
C LEU A 44 -3.70 -14.77 -3.02
N PRO A 45 -5.00 -15.03 -2.78
CA PRO A 45 -5.99 -14.99 -3.85
C PRO A 45 -6.13 -13.54 -4.32
N THR A 46 -6.11 -13.35 -5.64
CA THR A 46 -6.08 -12.02 -6.26
C THR A 46 -7.24 -11.80 -7.20
N HIS A 47 -7.51 -10.53 -7.48
CA HIS A 47 -8.40 -10.08 -8.54
C HIS A 47 -7.62 -9.26 -9.56
N PRO A 48 -8.02 -9.20 -10.84
CA PRO A 48 -7.41 -8.29 -11.80
C PRO A 48 -7.58 -6.83 -11.34
N LEU A 49 -6.61 -5.99 -11.70
CA LEU A 49 -6.75 -4.54 -11.56
C LEU A 49 -7.88 -4.06 -12.47
N LYS A 50 -8.66 -3.10 -11.97
CA LYS A 50 -9.64 -2.38 -12.80
C LYS A 50 -8.95 -1.21 -13.50
N ASP A 51 -9.53 -0.71 -14.59
CA ASP A 51 -8.98 0.45 -15.31
C ASP A 51 -8.79 1.68 -14.41
N VAL A 52 -9.70 1.90 -13.47
CA VAL A 52 -9.59 2.97 -12.46
C VAL A 52 -8.39 2.79 -11.54
N ASP A 53 -8.00 1.55 -11.23
CA ASP A 53 -6.82 1.27 -10.41
C ASP A 53 -5.54 1.54 -11.19
N ILE A 54 -5.51 1.12 -12.47
CA ILE A 54 -4.38 1.36 -13.37
C ILE A 54 -4.19 2.85 -13.61
N LYS A 55 -5.28 3.57 -13.94
CA LYS A 55 -5.27 5.01 -14.14
C LYS A 55 -4.74 5.73 -12.90
N ARG A 56 -5.30 5.43 -11.73
CA ARG A 56 -4.86 6.02 -10.45
C ARG A 56 -3.38 5.78 -10.17
N ALA A 57 -2.89 4.56 -10.42
CA ALA A 57 -1.49 4.22 -10.23
C ALA A 57 -0.56 5.00 -11.18
N ARG A 58 -0.94 5.14 -12.46
CA ARG A 58 -0.19 5.92 -13.45
C ARG A 58 -0.20 7.42 -13.11
N ASP A 59 -1.37 7.96 -12.77
CA ASP A 59 -1.52 9.37 -12.38
C ASP A 59 -0.64 9.69 -11.17
N ALA A 60 -0.60 8.81 -10.16
CA ALA A 60 0.25 9.00 -9.00
C ALA A 60 1.75 8.89 -9.33
N MET A 61 2.14 7.95 -10.21
CA MET A 61 3.53 7.83 -10.66
C MET A 61 4.03 9.09 -11.39
N SER A 62 3.16 9.79 -12.10
CA SER A 62 3.53 10.99 -12.87
C SER A 62 3.42 12.29 -12.06
N ASN A 63 2.40 12.41 -11.21
CA ASN A 63 1.97 13.72 -10.69
C ASN A 63 2.05 13.87 -9.17
N ASP A 64 2.21 12.78 -8.41
CA ASP A 64 2.13 12.82 -6.96
C ASP A 64 3.51 13.09 -6.33
N PRO A 65 3.73 14.24 -5.65
CA PRO A 65 5.02 14.56 -5.06
C PRO A 65 5.47 13.51 -4.04
N PHE A 66 4.54 12.95 -3.27
CA PHE A 66 4.86 11.90 -2.30
C PHE A 66 5.46 10.66 -2.99
N ILE A 67 4.86 10.22 -4.09
CA ILE A 67 5.37 9.08 -4.85
C ILE A 67 6.68 9.43 -5.56
N ALA A 68 6.82 10.64 -6.09
CA ALA A 68 8.05 11.11 -6.71
C ALA A 68 9.25 11.09 -5.74
N HIS A 69 9.03 11.42 -4.46
CA HIS A 69 10.08 11.45 -3.44
C HIS A 69 10.45 10.07 -2.89
N HIS A 70 9.57 9.06 -2.99
CA HIS A 70 9.79 7.74 -2.40
C HIS A 70 9.98 6.64 -3.45
N GLY A 71 11.25 6.29 -3.72
CA GLY A 71 11.61 5.25 -4.69
C GLY A 71 11.05 3.87 -4.36
N GLU A 72 10.86 3.53 -3.08
CA GLU A 72 10.24 2.27 -2.66
C GLU A 72 8.77 2.19 -3.07
N TRP A 73 8.03 3.30 -2.96
CA TRP A 73 6.64 3.38 -3.43
C TRP A 73 6.57 3.25 -4.95
N GLN A 74 7.47 3.88 -5.68
CA GLN A 74 7.54 3.73 -7.14
C GLN A 74 7.79 2.28 -7.55
N LYS A 75 8.71 1.59 -6.88
CA LYS A 75 8.99 0.16 -7.12
C LYS A 75 7.75 -0.69 -6.84
N ALA A 76 7.07 -0.46 -5.72
CA ALA A 76 5.84 -1.18 -5.37
C ALA A 76 4.73 -0.95 -6.41
N ILE A 77 4.48 0.30 -6.80
CA ILE A 77 3.44 0.62 -7.79
C ILE A 77 3.77 0.02 -9.16
N LYS A 78 5.03 0.11 -9.62
CA LYS A 78 5.48 -0.53 -10.86
C LYS A 78 5.25 -2.04 -10.82
N LYS A 79 5.59 -2.69 -9.70
CA LYS A 79 5.35 -4.13 -9.52
C LYS A 79 3.85 -4.48 -9.53
N MET A 80 3.03 -3.70 -8.84
CA MET A 80 1.57 -3.88 -8.87
C MET A 80 1.03 -3.79 -10.30
N LEU A 81 1.47 -2.78 -11.07
CA LEU A 81 1.09 -2.60 -12.46
C LEU A 81 1.57 -3.75 -13.36
N SER A 82 2.81 -4.22 -13.18
CA SER A 82 3.33 -5.35 -13.97
C SER A 82 2.64 -6.66 -13.65
N MET A 83 2.25 -6.87 -12.38
CA MET A 83 1.49 -8.05 -11.97
C MET A 83 0.04 -8.01 -12.45
N GLY A 84 -0.52 -6.83 -12.70
CA GLY A 84 -1.88 -6.68 -13.23
C GLY A 84 -2.99 -7.07 -12.24
N VAL A 85 -2.66 -7.27 -10.95
CA VAL A 85 -3.60 -7.78 -9.95
C VAL A 85 -3.62 -6.94 -8.68
N ARG A 86 -4.72 -7.05 -7.95
CA ARG A 86 -4.97 -6.48 -6.63
C ARG A 86 -5.44 -7.55 -5.66
N VAL A 87 -5.31 -7.24 -4.37
CA VAL A 87 -5.71 -8.12 -3.28
C VAL A 87 -6.48 -7.31 -2.25
N GLU A 88 -7.46 -7.95 -1.62
CA GLU A 88 -8.17 -7.39 -0.47
C GLU A 88 -7.56 -7.95 0.82
N GLN A 89 -7.60 -7.23 1.94
CA GLN A 89 -6.87 -7.64 3.15
C GLN A 89 -7.36 -8.99 3.70
N GLN A 90 -8.65 -9.29 3.56
CA GLN A 90 -9.23 -10.57 3.96
C GLN A 90 -8.76 -11.76 3.13
N ALA A 91 -8.05 -11.54 2.02
CA ALA A 91 -7.40 -12.60 1.24
C ALA A 91 -6.40 -13.42 2.08
N LEU A 92 -5.87 -12.83 3.16
CA LEU A 92 -5.03 -13.51 4.14
C LEU A 92 -5.78 -14.63 4.89
N ALA A 93 -7.11 -14.54 5.00
CA ALA A 93 -7.94 -15.57 5.64
C ALA A 93 -7.98 -16.88 4.85
N LYS A 94 -7.52 -16.92 3.58
CA LYS A 94 -7.28 -18.16 2.83
C LYS A 94 -6.42 -19.15 3.62
N HIS A 95 -5.49 -18.66 4.42
CA HIS A 95 -4.57 -19.47 5.23
C HIS A 95 -5.10 -19.73 6.66
N GLY A 96 -6.38 -19.44 6.91
CA GLY A 96 -7.05 -19.57 8.20
C GLY A 96 -7.29 -18.24 8.90
N LEU A 97 -8.36 -18.16 9.70
CA LEU A 97 -8.79 -16.93 10.39
C LEU A 97 -7.70 -16.36 11.32
N ALA A 98 -6.89 -17.22 11.95
CA ALA A 98 -5.82 -16.82 12.84
C ALA A 98 -4.51 -16.44 12.12
N PHE A 99 -4.42 -16.60 10.79
CA PHE A 99 -3.18 -16.40 10.04
C PHE A 99 -2.61 -14.99 10.17
N VAL A 100 -3.50 -13.99 10.14
CA VAL A 100 -3.11 -12.58 10.26
C VAL A 100 -2.39 -12.34 11.58
N ALA A 101 -2.99 -12.78 12.69
CA ALA A 101 -2.47 -12.54 14.04
C ALA A 101 -1.27 -13.42 14.38
N ARG A 102 -1.24 -14.68 13.94
CA ARG A 102 -0.21 -15.66 14.33
C ARG A 102 1.00 -15.70 13.40
N THR A 103 0.83 -15.30 12.13
CA THR A 103 1.88 -15.46 11.11
C THR A 103 2.21 -14.15 10.42
N TYR A 104 1.25 -13.53 9.74
CA TYR A 104 1.51 -12.38 8.87
C TYR A 104 2.04 -11.17 9.65
N LEU A 105 1.28 -10.69 10.65
CA LEU A 105 1.69 -9.51 11.42
C LEU A 105 2.99 -9.75 12.20
N PRO A 106 3.17 -10.87 12.96
CA PRO A 106 4.43 -11.13 13.64
C PRO A 106 5.63 -11.18 12.70
N LYS A 107 5.50 -11.80 11.51
CA LYS A 107 6.60 -11.88 10.53
C LYS A 107 6.95 -10.52 9.95
N LYS A 108 5.95 -9.69 9.65
CA LYS A 108 6.14 -8.33 9.15
C LYS A 108 6.77 -7.42 10.22
N LEU A 109 6.30 -7.48 11.46
CA LEU A 109 6.82 -6.68 12.57
C LEU A 109 8.29 -7.02 12.93
N LYS A 110 8.77 -8.24 12.66
CA LYS A 110 10.20 -8.57 12.76
C LYS A 110 11.06 -7.94 11.65
N ARG A 111 10.45 -7.47 10.56
CA ARG A 111 11.11 -6.93 9.37
C ARG A 111 10.65 -5.51 9.08
N THR A 112 10.59 -4.64 10.09
CA THR A 112 10.08 -3.25 9.94
C THR A 112 10.78 -2.43 8.84
N LYS A 113 12.03 -2.77 8.50
CA LYS A 113 12.77 -2.14 7.39
C LYS A 113 12.12 -2.35 6.02
N SER A 114 11.30 -3.40 5.84
CA SER A 114 10.60 -3.66 4.57
C SER A 114 9.26 -2.93 4.44
N PHE A 115 8.85 -2.15 5.44
CA PHE A 115 7.62 -1.39 5.35
C PHE A 115 7.79 -0.27 4.32
N LEU A 116 6.75 0.03 3.56
CA LEU A 116 6.83 1.17 2.66
C LEU A 116 6.80 2.46 3.49
N PRO A 117 7.61 3.46 3.13
CA PRO A 117 7.79 4.64 3.95
C PRO A 117 6.52 5.41 4.10
#